data_AF-A0A7J3WWV0-F1
#
_entry.id   AF-A0A7J3WWV0-F1
#
_cell.length_a   1.000
_cell.length_b   1.000
_cell.length_c   1.000
_cell.angle_alpha   90.00
_cell.angle_beta   90.00
_cell.angle_gamma   90.00
#
_symmetry.space_group_name_H-M   'P 1'
#
loop_
_entity.id
_entity.type
_entity.pdbx_description
1 polymer ?
#
loop_
_entity_poly.entity_id
_entity_poly.type
_entity_poly.pdbx_seq_one_letter_code
_entity_poly.pdbx_strand_id
1 'polypeptide(L)'
;MMQDKPNRKIGFHLIENTWDKLRKELSRIIGEEEAVLVAVFRFSSQSIKGDEETGEKEEEKEVYLETSFVKNVKKVVKKIKEKFKAEPYIHLHPDHGSVTFLMASLGELLVDSLRGMVIEASTCEECILNYLEGEVRLGEEVAALFYGSSANITFILPAADGRRLQIIEAVISI
;
A
#
# COMPACT_ATOMS: atom_id res chain seq x y z
N MET A 1 35.98 -9.37 37.10
CA MET A 1 35.72 -8.56 35.90
C MET A 1 34.69 -9.30 35.05
N MET A 2 33.41 -8.95 35.18
CA MET A 2 32.37 -9.40 34.25
C MET A 2 32.03 -8.22 33.35
N GLN A 3 32.26 -8.37 32.05
CA GLN A 3 31.82 -7.41 31.05
C GLN A 3 30.33 -7.67 30.80
N ASP A 4 29.48 -6.74 31.24
CA ASP A 4 28.07 -6.72 30.88
C ASP A 4 27.93 -6.52 29.37
N LYS A 5 27.35 -7.52 28.69
CA LYS A 5 26.94 -7.39 27.29
C LYS A 5 25.81 -6.37 27.22
N PRO A 6 25.82 -5.40 26.28
CA PRO A 6 24.73 -4.47 26.11
C PRO A 6 23.49 -5.24 25.69
N ASN A 7 22.51 -5.26 26.59
CA ASN A 7 21.19 -5.82 26.38
C ASN A 7 20.51 -5.00 25.27
N ARG A 8 20.54 -5.51 24.02
CA ARG A 8 19.85 -4.89 22.88
C ARG A 8 18.36 -5.06 23.11
N LYS A 9 17.74 -4.10 23.80
CA LYS A 9 16.30 -3.96 23.85
C LYS A 9 15.79 -3.82 22.42
N ILE A 10 14.97 -4.77 21.98
CA ILE A 10 14.12 -4.60 20.80
C ILE A 10 13.08 -3.56 21.22
N GLY A 11 13.34 -2.30 20.90
CA GLY A 11 12.42 -1.20 21.17
C GLY A 11 11.30 -1.23 20.16
N PHE A 12 10.09 -1.60 20.59
CA PHE A 12 8.88 -1.33 19.82
C PHE A 12 8.58 0.16 19.94
N HIS A 13 8.99 0.87 18.91
CA HIS A 13 8.78 2.30 18.76
C HIS A 13 7.44 2.52 18.04
N LEU A 14 6.32 2.40 18.76
CA LEU A 14 5.03 2.95 18.32
C LEU A 14 5.16 4.48 18.37
N ILE A 15 5.77 5.05 17.35
CA ILE A 15 6.16 6.47 17.32
C ILE A 15 5.12 7.24 16.49
N GLU A 16 4.42 8.15 17.15
CA GLU A 16 3.88 9.34 16.48
C GLU A 16 4.99 9.94 15.63
N ASN A 17 4.76 10.02 14.31
CA ASN A 17 5.66 10.58 13.29
C ASN A 17 6.46 9.60 12.39
N THR A 18 5.97 8.37 12.22
CA THR A 18 6.55 7.38 11.28
C THR A 18 6.52 7.83 9.81
N TRP A 19 5.51 8.61 9.42
CA TRP A 19 5.42 9.18 8.06
C TRP A 19 6.52 10.22 7.77
N ASP A 20 6.84 11.13 8.71
CA ASP A 20 7.96 12.07 8.49
C ASP A 20 9.30 11.34 8.46
N LYS A 21 9.46 10.31 9.29
CA LYS A 21 10.66 9.49 9.26
C LYS A 21 10.80 8.81 7.89
N LEU A 22 9.72 8.23 7.38
CA LEU A 22 9.70 7.61 6.06
C LEU A 22 10.02 8.62 4.94
N ARG A 23 9.43 9.83 4.99
CA ARG A 23 9.75 10.92 4.06
C ARG A 23 11.24 11.23 4.05
N LYS A 24 11.84 11.45 5.23
CA LYS A 24 13.27 11.75 5.35
C LYS A 24 14.15 10.63 4.80
N GLU A 25 13.82 9.38 5.12
CA GLU A 25 14.63 8.25 4.68
C GLU A 25 14.51 7.99 3.17
N LEU A 26 13.30 8.09 2.59
CA LEU A 26 13.12 7.94 1.14
C LEU A 26 13.75 9.10 0.37
N SER A 27 13.63 10.34 0.83
CA SER A 27 14.35 11.47 0.22
C SER A 27 15.87 11.30 0.28
N ARG A 28 16.41 10.74 1.37
CA ARG A 28 17.85 10.43 1.47
C ARG A 28 18.29 9.37 0.46
N ILE A 29 17.47 8.34 0.24
CA ILE A 29 17.80 7.23 -0.67
C ILE A 29 17.68 7.67 -2.13
N ILE A 30 16.63 8.41 -2.45
CA ILE A 30 16.32 8.84 -3.83
C ILE A 30 17.14 10.07 -4.23
N GLY A 31 17.47 10.95 -3.27
CA GLY A 31 18.17 12.20 -3.55
C GLY A 31 17.28 13.19 -4.31
N GLU A 32 17.85 13.80 -5.35
CA GLU A 32 17.16 14.78 -6.22
C GLU A 32 16.56 14.13 -7.48
N GLU A 33 16.68 12.81 -7.61
CA GLU A 33 16.19 12.06 -8.77
C GLU A 33 14.70 11.73 -8.64
N GLU A 34 14.06 11.42 -9.77
CA GLU A 34 12.72 10.84 -9.76
C GLU A 34 12.79 9.32 -9.52
N ALA A 35 11.90 8.84 -8.67
CA ALA A 35 11.70 7.42 -8.43
C ALA A 35 10.29 7.00 -8.85
N VAL A 36 10.13 5.72 -9.15
CA VAL A 36 8.86 5.12 -9.56
C VAL A 36 8.28 4.32 -8.40
N LEU A 37 7.10 4.72 -7.93
CA LEU A 37 6.25 3.91 -7.06
C LEU A 37 5.44 2.93 -7.90
N VAL A 38 5.52 1.65 -7.55
CA VAL A 38 4.65 0.58 -8.06
C VAL A 38 3.88 0.04 -6.87
N ALA A 39 2.57 0.29 -6.81
CA ALA A 39 1.73 -0.08 -5.68
C ALA A 39 0.54 -0.95 -6.10
N VAL A 40 0.43 -2.16 -5.58
CA VAL A 40 -0.66 -3.10 -5.82
C VAL A 40 -1.65 -3.03 -4.67
N PHE A 41 -2.89 -2.65 -4.96
CA PHE A 41 -3.98 -2.57 -3.98
C PHE A 41 -4.95 -3.71 -4.24
N ARG A 42 -5.24 -4.54 -3.23
CA ARG A 42 -6.18 -5.67 -3.33
C ARG A 42 -7.49 -5.33 -2.64
N PHE A 43 -8.58 -5.45 -3.38
CA PHE A 43 -9.93 -5.16 -2.91
C PHE A 43 -10.78 -6.42 -2.87
N SER A 44 -11.70 -6.49 -1.90
CA SER A 44 -12.83 -7.44 -1.94
C SER A 44 -14.14 -6.74 -1.62
N SER A 45 -15.25 -7.36 -2.00
CA SER A 45 -16.58 -6.97 -1.58
C SER A 45 -16.71 -7.05 -0.06
N GLN A 46 -17.48 -6.15 0.53
CA GLN A 46 -17.81 -6.19 1.96
C GLN A 46 -18.68 -7.40 2.32
N SER A 47 -19.46 -7.91 1.36
CA SER A 47 -20.37 -9.05 1.53
C SER A 47 -19.65 -10.38 1.79
N ILE A 48 -18.33 -10.47 1.55
CA ILE A 48 -17.53 -11.68 1.76
C ILE A 48 -17.06 -11.81 3.22
N LYS A 49 -17.25 -10.79 4.07
CA LYS A 49 -16.89 -10.86 5.49
C LYS A 49 -17.90 -11.72 6.27
N GLY A 50 -17.74 -13.04 6.18
CA GLY A 50 -18.16 -13.98 7.22
C GLY A 50 -19.38 -14.83 6.92
N ASP A 51 -19.35 -15.64 5.86
CA ASP A 51 -20.14 -16.88 5.79
C ASP A 51 -19.31 -17.99 5.13
N GLU A 52 -18.63 -18.79 5.98
CA GLU A 52 -18.37 -20.19 5.65
C GLU A 52 -19.66 -20.98 5.90
N GLU A 53 -20.68 -20.84 5.04
CA GLU A 53 -21.80 -21.78 5.02
C GLU A 53 -22.41 -21.90 3.60
N THR A 54 -22.23 -23.11 3.05
CA THR A 54 -23.01 -23.81 2.02
C THR A 54 -24.12 -23.06 1.26
N GLY A 55 -24.04 -23.06 -0.08
CA GLY A 55 -25.21 -22.76 -0.90
C GLY A 55 -24.91 -22.65 -2.40
N GLU A 56 -25.04 -23.79 -3.08
CA GLU A 56 -25.48 -23.97 -4.48
C GLU A 56 -24.91 -23.06 -5.59
N LYS A 57 -24.14 -23.72 -6.47
CA LYS A 57 -23.86 -23.27 -7.83
C LYS A 57 -25.18 -23.13 -8.60
N GLU A 58 -25.62 -21.91 -8.84
CA GLU A 58 -26.47 -21.61 -9.99
C GLU A 58 -25.58 -21.00 -11.08
N GLU A 59 -25.31 -21.81 -12.11
CA GLU A 59 -24.76 -21.38 -13.39
C GLU A 59 -25.82 -20.54 -14.14
N GLU A 60 -26.07 -19.32 -13.67
CA GLU A 60 -26.86 -18.35 -14.42
C GLU A 60 -25.95 -17.55 -15.35
N LYS A 61 -26.10 -17.86 -16.64
CA LYS A 61 -25.64 -17.12 -17.84
C LYS A 61 -25.14 -15.70 -17.54
N GLU A 62 -23.83 -15.49 -17.72
CA GLU A 62 -23.11 -14.21 -17.64
C GLU A 62 -23.73 -13.13 -18.55
N VAL A 63 -24.77 -12.45 -18.07
CA VAL A 63 -24.93 -11.05 -18.37
C VAL A 63 -23.83 -10.35 -17.58
N TYR A 64 -22.83 -9.79 -18.26
CA TYR A 64 -21.79 -8.93 -17.68
C TYR A 64 -22.41 -7.64 -17.10
N LEU A 65 -23.28 -7.78 -16.10
CA LEU A 65 -23.74 -6.69 -15.27
C LEU A 65 -22.61 -6.37 -14.31
N GLU A 66 -21.99 -5.22 -14.55
CA GLU A 66 -20.98 -4.66 -13.66
C GLU A 66 -21.53 -4.56 -12.23
N THR A 67 -20.96 -5.34 -11.31
CA THR A 67 -21.40 -5.43 -9.92
C THR A 67 -21.20 -4.11 -9.17
N SER A 68 -21.89 -3.93 -8.04
CA SER A 68 -21.69 -2.78 -7.15
C SER A 68 -20.23 -2.66 -6.69
N PHE A 69 -19.58 -3.80 -6.42
CA PHE A 69 -18.15 -3.89 -6.13
C PHE A 69 -17.30 -3.27 -7.25
N VAL A 70 -17.44 -3.76 -8.50
CA VAL A 70 -16.63 -3.29 -9.64
C VAL A 70 -16.83 -1.78 -9.87
N LYS A 71 -18.08 -1.30 -9.77
CA LYS A 71 -18.40 0.14 -9.91
C LYS A 71 -17.70 0.99 -8.84
N ASN A 72 -17.74 0.55 -7.59
CA ASN A 72 -17.14 1.29 -6.48
C ASN A 72 -15.62 1.30 -6.56
N VAL A 73 -14.98 0.17 -6.88
CA VAL A 73 -13.53 0.13 -7.09
C VAL A 73 -13.13 1.08 -8.22
N LYS A 74 -13.82 1.04 -9.37
CA LYS A 74 -13.52 1.97 -10.48
C LYS A 74 -13.70 3.44 -10.11
N LYS A 75 -14.73 3.78 -9.32
CA LYS A 75 -14.94 5.15 -8.81
C LYS A 75 -13.75 5.62 -7.96
N VAL A 76 -13.30 4.78 -7.03
CA VAL A 76 -12.15 5.06 -6.16
C VAL A 76 -10.85 5.16 -6.96
N VAL A 77 -10.60 4.22 -7.87
CA VAL A 77 -9.41 4.22 -8.74
C VAL A 77 -9.35 5.48 -9.59
N LYS A 78 -10.49 5.93 -10.13
CA LYS A 78 -10.57 7.18 -10.88
C LYS A 78 -10.16 8.39 -10.02
N LYS A 79 -10.67 8.49 -8.79
CA LYS A 79 -10.27 9.57 -7.87
C LYS A 79 -8.78 9.53 -7.55
N ILE A 80 -8.22 8.34 -7.31
CA ILE A 80 -6.78 8.17 -7.07
C ILE A 80 -5.96 8.66 -8.27
N LYS A 81 -6.32 8.23 -9.49
CA LYS A 81 -5.67 8.67 -10.73
C LYS A 81 -5.70 10.20 -10.88
N GLU A 82 -6.86 10.80 -10.66
CA GLU A 82 -7.04 12.25 -10.84
C GLU A 82 -6.24 13.07 -9.82
N LYS A 83 -6.27 12.66 -8.54
CA LYS A 83 -5.67 13.38 -7.40
C LYS A 83 -4.16 13.19 -7.29
N PHE A 84 -3.66 11.98 -7.53
CA PHE A 84 -2.25 11.62 -7.31
C PHE A 84 -1.49 11.38 -8.62
N LYS A 85 -2.13 11.51 -9.79
CA LYS A 85 -1.53 11.24 -11.11
C LYS A 85 -0.92 9.83 -11.23
N ALA A 86 -1.45 8.88 -10.46
CA ALA A 86 -1.03 7.48 -10.51
C ALA A 86 -1.79 6.72 -11.61
N GLU A 87 -1.08 6.11 -12.54
CA GLU A 87 -1.68 5.37 -13.65
C GLU A 87 -2.13 3.97 -13.18
N PRO A 88 -3.42 3.61 -13.30
CA PRO A 88 -3.94 2.35 -12.81
C PRO A 88 -3.97 1.26 -13.88
N TYR A 89 -3.63 0.04 -13.48
CA TYR A 89 -3.81 -1.20 -14.22
C TYR A 89 -4.77 -2.07 -13.41
N ILE A 90 -5.96 -2.28 -13.96
CA ILE A 90 -7.11 -2.83 -13.21
C ILE A 90 -7.33 -4.29 -13.59
N HIS A 91 -7.41 -5.16 -12.60
CA HIS A 91 -7.80 -6.56 -12.75
C HIS A 91 -8.90 -6.90 -11.74
N LEU A 92 -10.15 -6.97 -12.19
CA LEU A 92 -11.32 -7.13 -11.31
C LEU A 92 -12.17 -8.33 -11.71
N HIS A 93 -12.62 -9.06 -10.70
CA HIS A 93 -13.68 -10.05 -10.72
C HIS A 93 -14.96 -9.44 -10.09
N PRO A 94 -16.10 -10.16 -10.13
CA PRO A 94 -17.37 -9.64 -9.61
C PRO A 94 -17.33 -9.20 -8.14
N ASP A 95 -16.45 -9.79 -7.33
CA ASP A 95 -16.46 -9.67 -5.87
C ASP A 95 -15.05 -9.44 -5.25
N HIS A 96 -13.98 -9.49 -6.05
CA HIS A 96 -12.62 -9.20 -5.63
C HIS A 96 -11.74 -8.74 -6.80
N GLY A 97 -10.54 -8.23 -6.50
CA GLY A 97 -9.55 -7.97 -7.52
C GLY A 97 -8.40 -7.09 -7.03
N SER A 98 -7.55 -6.69 -7.97
CA SER A 98 -6.37 -5.87 -7.69
C SER A 98 -6.22 -4.73 -8.67
N VAL A 99 -5.64 -3.64 -8.19
CA VAL A 99 -5.28 -2.49 -9.00
C VAL A 99 -3.81 -2.17 -8.75
N THR A 100 -3.01 -2.19 -9.81
CA THR A 100 -1.62 -1.75 -9.75
C THR A 100 -1.55 -0.28 -10.16
N PHE A 101 -0.95 0.56 -9.33
CA PHE A 101 -0.73 1.97 -9.58
C PHE A 101 0.75 2.22 -9.87
N LEU A 102 1.04 2.98 -10.91
CA LEU A 102 2.38 3.46 -11.24
C LEU A 102 2.43 4.98 -11.17
N MET A 103 3.48 5.52 -10.54
CA MET A 103 3.68 6.96 -10.37
C MET A 103 5.17 7.27 -10.31
N ALA A 104 5.63 8.25 -11.09
CA ALA A 104 6.97 8.80 -10.98
C ALA A 104 6.91 10.12 -10.18
N SER A 105 7.77 10.27 -9.18
CA SER A 105 7.89 11.51 -8.41
C SER A 105 9.16 11.56 -7.57
N LEU A 106 9.39 12.68 -6.89
CA LEU A 106 10.44 12.82 -5.88
C LEU A 106 10.09 12.02 -4.62
N GLY A 107 11.11 11.60 -3.88
CA GLY A 107 10.96 10.68 -2.74
C GLY A 107 9.97 11.12 -1.66
N GLU A 108 9.97 12.39 -1.28
CA GLU A 108 9.02 12.92 -0.29
C GLU A 108 7.56 12.87 -0.78
N LEU A 109 7.36 13.18 -2.07
CA LEU A 109 6.04 13.22 -2.70
C LEU A 109 5.46 11.83 -2.90
N LEU A 110 6.30 10.81 -3.13
CA LEU A 110 5.87 9.42 -3.22
C LEU A 110 5.28 8.92 -1.91
N VAL A 111 5.87 9.29 -0.77
CA VAL A 111 5.36 8.90 0.55
C VAL A 111 3.98 9.52 0.82
N ASP A 112 3.86 10.82 0.59
CA ASP A 112 2.60 11.54 0.79
C ASP A 112 1.51 11.07 -0.17
N SER A 113 1.89 10.77 -1.42
CA SER A 113 0.98 10.23 -2.42
C SER A 113 0.52 8.82 -2.08
N LEU A 114 1.42 7.91 -1.70
CA LEU A 114 1.05 6.56 -1.25
C LEU A 114 0.10 6.63 -0.05
N ARG A 115 0.43 7.43 0.97
CA ARG A 115 -0.44 7.64 2.13
C ARG A 115 -1.83 8.14 1.70
N GLY A 116 -1.87 9.14 0.85
CA GLY A 116 -3.12 9.72 0.34
C GLY A 116 -3.94 8.73 -0.50
N MET A 117 -3.28 7.91 -1.31
CA MET A 117 -3.91 6.85 -2.10
C MET A 117 -4.56 5.80 -1.21
N VAL A 118 -3.91 5.39 -0.13
CA VAL A 118 -4.45 4.41 0.83
C VAL A 118 -5.67 4.98 1.56
N ILE A 119 -5.61 6.25 1.97
CA ILE A 119 -6.76 6.95 2.58
C ILE A 119 -7.92 7.02 1.59
N GLU A 120 -7.68 7.43 0.34
CA GLU A 120 -8.72 7.50 -0.68
C GLU A 120 -9.31 6.11 -0.99
N ALA A 121 -8.45 5.08 -1.08
CA ALA A 121 -8.87 3.70 -1.27
C ALA A 121 -9.76 3.18 -0.14
N SER A 122 -9.50 3.64 1.08
CA SER A 122 -10.29 3.30 2.27
C SER A 122 -11.67 3.98 2.31
N THR A 123 -11.95 4.92 1.40
CA THR A 123 -13.29 5.53 1.24
C THR A 123 -14.25 4.68 0.39
N CYS A 124 -13.85 3.48 -0.02
CA CYS A 124 -14.69 2.60 -0.80
C CYS A 124 -15.92 2.12 0.01
N GLU A 125 -17.12 2.49 -0.44
CA GLU A 125 -18.36 2.22 0.29
C GLU A 125 -18.74 0.72 0.28
N GLU A 126 -18.54 0.03 -0.84
CA GLU A 126 -18.96 -1.38 -1.05
C GLU A 126 -17.76 -2.33 -1.21
N CYS A 127 -16.56 -1.87 -0.87
CA CYS A 127 -15.37 -2.70 -0.95
C CYS A 127 -14.40 -2.41 0.19
N ILE A 128 -13.45 -3.32 0.40
CA ILE A 128 -12.46 -3.24 1.45
C ILE A 128 -11.09 -3.35 0.81
N LEU A 129 -10.20 -2.40 1.10
CA LEU A 129 -8.78 -2.55 0.82
C LEU A 129 -8.20 -3.54 1.83
N ASN A 130 -8.10 -4.81 1.43
CA ASN A 130 -7.65 -5.89 2.31
C ASN A 130 -6.15 -5.86 2.53
N TYR A 131 -5.43 -5.52 1.47
CA TYR A 131 -3.98 -5.64 1.45
C TYR A 131 -3.41 -4.71 0.38
N LEU A 132 -2.24 -4.18 0.66
CA LEU A 132 -1.43 -3.49 -0.33
C LEU A 132 0.01 -3.94 -0.22
N GLU A 133 0.71 -3.91 -1.34
CA GLU A 133 2.14 -4.15 -1.43
C GLU A 133 2.74 -3.37 -2.58
N GLY A 134 4.05 -3.25 -2.61
CA GLY A 134 4.71 -2.59 -3.71
C GLY A 134 6.17 -2.28 -3.43
N GLU A 135 6.71 -1.49 -4.35
CA GLU A 135 8.09 -1.09 -4.34
C GLU A 135 8.25 0.35 -4.83
N VAL A 136 9.35 0.97 -4.39
CA VAL A 136 9.85 2.23 -4.94
C VAL A 136 11.15 1.90 -5.67
N ARG A 137 11.26 2.31 -6.93
CA ARG A 137 12.41 2.05 -7.79
C ARG A 137 13.13 3.32 -8.17
N LEU A 138 14.45 3.28 -8.17
CA LEU A 138 15.31 4.31 -8.72
C LEU A 138 16.04 3.71 -9.93
N GLY A 139 15.58 4.04 -11.14
CA GLY A 139 15.98 3.34 -12.35
C GLY A 139 15.64 1.83 -12.26
N GLU A 140 16.65 0.98 -12.37
CA GLU A 140 16.48 -0.48 -12.27
C GLU A 140 16.52 -0.99 -10.82
N GLU A 141 17.01 -0.19 -9.87
CA GLU A 141 17.23 -0.59 -8.48
C GLU A 141 15.97 -0.45 -7.62
N VAL A 142 15.80 -1.32 -6.62
CA VAL A 142 14.74 -1.23 -5.62
C VAL A 142 15.23 -0.40 -4.44
N ALA A 143 14.64 0.78 -4.25
CA ALA A 143 14.94 1.70 -3.16
C ALA A 143 14.20 1.33 -1.87
N ALA A 144 12.97 0.82 -1.98
CA ALA A 144 12.18 0.35 -0.85
C ALA A 144 11.14 -0.68 -1.29
N LEU A 145 10.79 -1.58 -0.37
CA LEU A 145 9.65 -2.48 -0.45
C LEU A 145 8.64 -2.12 0.62
N PHE A 146 7.36 -2.31 0.36
CA PHE A 146 6.34 -2.15 1.39
C PHE A 146 5.19 -3.15 1.23
N TYR A 147 4.54 -3.44 2.34
CA TYR A 147 3.34 -4.26 2.39
C TYR A 147 2.53 -3.94 3.63
N GLY A 148 1.24 -4.25 3.61
CA GLY A 148 0.37 -4.06 4.76
C GLY A 148 -1.09 -3.97 4.39
N SER A 149 -1.83 -3.17 5.15
CA SER A 149 -3.26 -2.98 5.05
C SER A 149 -3.62 -1.50 5.01
N SER A 150 -4.92 -1.20 4.91
CA SER A 150 -5.43 0.17 5.05
C SER A 150 -5.12 0.82 6.41
N ALA A 151 -4.78 0.04 7.44
CA ALA A 151 -4.51 0.54 8.78
C ALA A 151 -3.01 0.72 9.09
N ASN A 152 -2.16 -0.15 8.56
CA ASN A 152 -0.72 -0.13 8.79
C ASN A 152 0.08 -0.63 7.59
N ILE A 153 1.21 0.01 7.32
CA ILE A 153 2.09 -0.34 6.20
C ILE A 153 3.51 -0.46 6.72
N THR A 154 4.12 -1.60 6.47
CA THR A 154 5.51 -1.88 6.80
C THR A 154 6.39 -1.59 5.60
N PHE A 155 7.40 -0.76 5.80
CA PHE A 155 8.42 -0.41 4.81
C PHE A 155 9.73 -1.09 5.18
N ILE A 156 10.40 -1.65 4.16
CA ILE A 156 11.73 -2.21 4.23
C ILE A 156 12.60 -1.41 3.27
N LEU A 157 13.64 -0.77 3.79
CA LEU A 157 14.54 0.08 3.00
C LEU A 157 15.98 0.01 3.56
N PRO A 158 16.99 0.42 2.79
CA PRO A 158 18.36 0.52 3.29
C PRO A 158 18.47 1.46 4.49
N ALA A 159 19.18 1.01 5.54
CA ALA A 159 19.58 1.86 6.64
C ALA A 159 20.61 2.91 6.17
N ALA A 160 20.81 3.97 6.95
CA ALA A 160 21.76 5.04 6.61
C ALA A 160 23.22 4.57 6.43
N ASP A 161 23.58 3.40 6.98
CA ASP A 161 24.90 2.80 6.80
C ASP A 161 25.07 2.02 5.48
N GLY A 162 23.99 1.85 4.72
CA GLY A 162 23.95 1.09 3.45
C GLY A 162 24.22 -0.41 3.59
N ARG A 163 24.40 -0.93 4.80
CA ARG A 163 24.78 -2.34 5.05
C ARG A 163 23.65 -3.17 5.63
N ARG A 164 22.67 -2.51 6.24
CA ARG A 164 21.52 -3.16 6.90
C ARG A 164 20.22 -2.68 6.28
N LEU A 165 19.18 -3.49 6.44
CA LEU A 165 17.82 -3.06 6.20
C LEU A 165 17.26 -2.44 7.49
N GLN A 166 16.49 -1.39 7.33
CA GLN A 166 15.65 -0.84 8.39
C GLN A 166 14.18 -1.13 8.07
N ILE A 167 13.41 -1.35 9.13
CA ILE A 167 11.97 -1.57 9.05
C ILE A 167 11.29 -0.36 9.68
N ILE A 168 10.34 0.23 8.97
CA ILE A 168 9.50 1.33 9.46
C ILE A 168 8.04 0.91 9.31
N GLU A 169 7.32 0.84 10.42
CA GLU A 169 5.87 0.62 10.40
C GLU A 169 5.15 1.97 10.46
N ALA A 170 4.35 2.26 9.45
CA ALA A 170 3.60 3.50 9.33
C ALA A 170 2.10 3.22 9.53
N VAL A 171 1.50 3.85 10.53
CA VAL A 171 0.08 3.70 10.85
C VAL A 171 -0.73 4.73 10.07
N ILE A 172 -1.80 4.30 9.43
CA ILE A 172 -2.77 5.17 8.77
C ILE A 172 -3.82 5.56 9.81
N SER A 173 -3.74 6.79 10.31
CA SER A 173 -4.82 7.41 11.07
C SER A 173 -5.76 8.11 10.10
N ILE A 174 -7.02 7.66 10.05
CA ILE A 174 -8.12 8.25 9.27
C ILE A 174 -8.93 9.17 10.18
#